data_AF-A0A1B6ISS6-F1
#
_entry.id   AF-A0A1B6ISS6-F1
#
_cell.length_a   1.000
_cell.length_b   1.000
_cell.length_c   1.000
_cell.angle_alpha   90.00
_cell.angle_beta   90.00
_cell.angle_gamma   90.00
#
_symmetry.space_group_name_H-M   'P 1'
#
loop_
_entity.id
_entity.type
_entity.pdbx_description
1 polymer ?
#
loop_
_entity_poly.entity_id
_entity_poly.type
_entity_poly.pdbx_seq_one_letter_code
_entity_poly.pdbx_strand_id
1 'polypeptide(L)'
;KRDRQMSPCDEGYIYIPIAFMCMLYLLYLVECWHCTARVELGCLVDVTSVLDRVQQMRDALPILWWKAVCYHYVRRKRQVTRYRNGDAYTSTQVYYERVNSHAAGTSFVFAYCGVRDISRKLILNEANGQITKIRFS
;
A
#
# COMPACT_ATOMS: atom_id res chain seq x y z
N LYS A 1 9.81 -25.26 66.04
CA LYS A 1 10.06 -24.18 65.06
C LYS A 1 11.25 -24.64 64.21
N ARG A 2 11.02 -25.02 62.96
CA ARG A 2 12.09 -25.41 62.04
C ARG A 2 12.17 -24.30 60.99
N ASP A 3 13.16 -23.44 61.13
CA ASP A 3 13.50 -22.46 60.10
C ASP A 3 14.04 -23.24 58.91
N ARG A 4 13.23 -23.31 57.83
CA ARG A 4 13.71 -23.78 56.54
C ARG A 4 14.65 -22.70 56.02
N GLN A 5 15.95 -22.92 56.14
CA GLN A 5 16.94 -22.16 55.39
C GLN A 5 16.67 -22.38 53.90
N MET A 6 16.04 -21.39 53.29
CA MET A 6 15.76 -21.37 51.86
C MET A 6 17.10 -21.22 51.14
N SER A 7 17.41 -22.15 50.24
CA SER A 7 18.65 -22.10 49.47
C SER A 7 18.68 -20.79 48.69
N PRO A 8 19.82 -20.06 48.63
CA PRO A 8 19.92 -18.82 47.85
C PRO A 8 19.59 -19.00 46.36
N CYS A 9 19.54 -20.25 45.88
CA CYS A 9 19.10 -20.60 44.53
C CYS A 9 17.56 -20.65 44.37
N ASP A 10 16.78 -20.86 45.45
CA ASP A 10 15.31 -20.92 45.39
C ASP A 10 14.69 -19.52 45.19
N GLU A 11 15.30 -18.47 45.75
CA GLU A 11 14.90 -17.08 45.48
C GLU A 11 15.17 -16.68 44.03
N GLY A 12 16.25 -17.21 43.42
CA GLY A 12 16.67 -16.91 42.05
C GLY A 12 15.64 -17.26 40.98
N TYR A 13 14.84 -18.31 41.19
CA TYR A 13 13.87 -18.79 40.21
C TYR A 13 12.72 -17.81 39.93
N ILE A 14 12.42 -16.90 40.86
CA ILE A 14 11.40 -15.86 40.64
C ILE A 14 11.98 -14.71 39.81
N TYR A 15 13.27 -14.40 39.95
CA TYR A 15 13.91 -13.31 39.22
C TYR A 15 14.18 -13.62 37.75
N ILE A 16 14.42 -14.89 37.39
CA ILE A 16 14.63 -15.32 36.00
C ILE A 16 13.45 -14.95 35.08
N PRO A 17 12.18 -15.33 35.37
CA PRO A 17 11.05 -14.96 34.53
C PRO A 17 10.75 -13.46 34.57
N ILE A 18 10.97 -12.78 35.70
CA ILE A 18 10.79 -11.32 35.79
C ILE A 18 11.80 -10.60 34.87
N ALA A 19 13.07 -10.97 34.94
CA ALA A 19 14.11 -10.41 34.08
C ALA A 19 13.81 -10.68 32.60
N PHE A 20 13.31 -11.87 32.26
CA PHE A 20 12.88 -12.20 30.90
C PHE A 20 11.70 -11.33 30.43
N MET A 21 10.68 -11.12 31.27
CA MET A 21 9.56 -10.23 30.96
C MET A 21 10.00 -8.77 30.81
N CYS A 22 10.90 -8.29 31.66
CA CYS A 22 11.50 -6.96 31.52
C CYS A 22 12.27 -6.84 30.20
N MET A 23 13.04 -7.85 29.82
CA MET A 23 13.79 -7.86 28.56
C MET A 23 12.84 -7.83 27.35
N LEU A 24 11.76 -8.63 27.35
CA LEU A 24 10.72 -8.57 26.31
C LEU A 24 10.02 -7.21 26.25
N TYR A 25 9.77 -6.58 27.40
CA TYR A 25 9.17 -5.24 27.45
C TYR A 25 10.11 -4.18 26.85
N LEU A 26 11.42 -4.27 27.14
CA LEU A 26 12.41 -3.40 26.51
C LEU A 26 12.48 -3.60 24.99
N LEU A 27 12.46 -4.86 24.53
CA LEU A 27 12.37 -5.16 23.09
C LEU A 27 11.11 -4.55 22.47
N TYR A 28 9.96 -4.68 23.13
CA TYR A 28 8.71 -4.07 22.68
C TYR A 28 8.80 -2.54 22.58
N LEU A 29 9.41 -1.86 23.56
CA LEU A 29 9.61 -0.42 23.52
C LEU A 29 10.53 0.00 22.36
N VAL A 30 11.59 -0.78 22.11
CA VAL A 30 12.50 -0.57 20.97
C VAL A 30 11.77 -0.79 19.65
N GLU A 31 10.95 -1.83 19.55
CA GLU A 31 10.09 -2.06 18.37
C GLU A 31 9.10 -0.91 18.16
N CYS A 32 8.46 -0.42 19.23
CA CYS A 32 7.55 0.73 19.18
C CYS A 32 8.26 2.03 18.78
N TRP A 33 9.51 2.19 19.20
CA TRP A 33 10.36 3.31 18.80
C TRP A 33 10.75 3.22 17.33
N HIS A 34 11.12 2.02 16.87
CA HIS A 34 11.47 1.74 15.47
C HIS A 34 10.25 1.53 14.55
N CYS A 35 9.03 1.58 15.07
CA CYS A 35 7.81 1.48 14.27
C CYS A 35 7.80 2.58 13.21
N THR A 36 8.12 2.20 11.98
CA THR A 36 8.13 3.05 10.78
C THR A 36 6.80 3.78 10.61
N ALA A 37 5.69 3.15 11.00
CA ALA A 37 4.37 3.79 11.03
C ALA A 37 4.33 5.08 11.87
N ARG A 38 4.97 5.13 13.06
CA ARG A 38 5.03 6.37 13.87
C ARG A 38 5.90 7.43 13.21
N VAL A 39 7.01 7.02 12.58
CA VAL A 39 7.92 7.95 11.88
C VAL A 39 7.23 8.54 10.65
N GLU A 40 6.46 7.74 9.92
CA GLU A 40 5.71 8.19 8.73
C GLU A 40 4.50 9.06 9.11
N LEU A 41 3.77 8.71 10.18
CA LEU A 41 2.65 9.52 10.71
C LEU A 41 3.13 10.80 11.42
N GLY A 42 4.38 10.82 11.88
CA GLY A 42 5.02 11.96 12.54
C GLY A 42 5.61 13.00 11.59
N CYS A 43 5.53 12.81 10.26
CA CYS A 43 5.89 13.85 9.30
C CYS A 43 4.77 14.91 9.27
N LEU A 44 4.86 15.83 10.22
CA LEU A 44 3.96 16.95 10.38
C LEU A 44 4.32 17.99 9.33
N VAL A 45 3.40 18.22 8.41
CA VAL A 45 3.57 19.18 7.33
C VAL A 45 2.84 20.47 7.70
N ASP A 46 3.49 21.60 7.46
CA ASP A 46 2.92 22.90 7.76
C ASP A 46 1.71 23.20 6.86
N VAL A 47 0.71 23.87 7.43
CA VAL A 47 -0.57 24.18 6.76
C VAL A 47 -0.32 25.03 5.52
N THR A 48 0.60 26.01 5.59
CA THR A 48 0.91 26.89 4.47
C THR A 48 1.48 26.10 3.29
N SER A 49 2.40 25.19 3.58
CA SER A 49 3.02 24.34 2.56
C SER A 49 2.01 23.40 1.86
N VAL A 50 0.99 22.93 2.58
CA VAL A 50 -0.11 22.14 2.00
C VAL A 50 -0.97 23.01 1.09
N LEU A 51 -1.34 24.22 1.54
CA LEU A 51 -2.14 25.15 0.74
C LEU A 51 -1.41 25.56 -0.53
N ASP A 52 -0.12 25.88 -0.45
CA ASP A 52 0.72 26.19 -1.61
C ASP A 52 0.80 25.02 -2.58
N ARG A 53 0.97 23.80 -2.06
CA ARG A 53 1.02 22.61 -2.91
C ARG A 53 -0.29 22.34 -3.62
N VAL A 54 -1.42 22.54 -2.94
CA VAL A 54 -2.76 22.45 -3.52
C VAL A 54 -2.93 23.53 -4.59
N GLN A 55 -2.53 24.76 -4.33
CA GLN A 55 -2.61 25.85 -5.29
C GLN A 55 -1.80 25.55 -6.56
N GLN A 56 -0.55 25.10 -6.41
CA GLN A 56 0.29 24.66 -7.53
C GLN A 56 -0.37 23.52 -8.33
N MET A 57 -1.10 22.63 -7.68
CA MET A 57 -1.82 21.55 -8.36
C MET A 57 -3.01 22.06 -9.17
N ARG A 58 -3.70 23.09 -8.67
CA ARG A 58 -4.82 23.75 -9.37
C ARG A 58 -4.36 24.56 -10.57
N ASP A 59 -3.17 25.18 -10.48
CA ASP A 59 -2.58 25.98 -11.54
C ASP A 59 -1.87 25.13 -12.61
N ALA A 60 -1.58 23.86 -12.30
CA ALA A 60 -0.95 22.93 -13.23
C ALA A 60 -1.91 22.50 -14.35
N LEU A 61 -1.39 22.36 -15.57
CA LEU A 61 -2.16 21.76 -16.67
C LEU A 61 -2.42 20.28 -16.36
N PRO A 62 -3.69 19.82 -16.38
CA PRO A 62 -4.01 18.41 -16.20
C PRO A 62 -3.45 17.59 -17.36
N ILE A 63 -3.23 16.29 -17.12
CA ILE A 63 -2.77 15.35 -18.16
C ILE A 63 -3.95 14.45 -18.50
N LEU A 64 -4.59 14.70 -19.64
CA LEU A 64 -5.65 13.86 -20.19
C LEU A 64 -5.12 13.14 -21.43
N TRP A 65 -5.29 11.83 -21.48
CA TRP A 65 -4.94 11.00 -22.63
C TRP A 65 -5.98 9.91 -22.83
N TRP A 66 -6.08 9.42 -24.06
CA TRP A 66 -6.95 8.30 -24.38
C TRP A 66 -6.23 7.29 -25.26
N LYS A 67 -6.70 6.05 -25.20
CA LYS A 67 -6.24 4.95 -26.05
C LYS A 67 -7.43 4.10 -26.47
N ALA A 68 -7.68 4.01 -27.77
CA ALA A 68 -8.63 3.10 -28.37
C ALA A 68 -7.89 1.87 -28.90
N VAL A 69 -8.43 0.68 -28.63
CA VAL A 69 -7.85 -0.58 -29.10
C VAL A 69 -8.93 -1.39 -29.79
N CYS A 70 -8.73 -1.67 -31.07
CA CYS A 70 -9.55 -2.62 -31.81
C CYS A 70 -9.08 -4.02 -31.48
N TYR A 71 -10.01 -4.90 -31.13
CA TYR A 71 -9.73 -6.29 -30.85
C TYR A 71 -10.73 -7.20 -31.54
N HIS A 72 -10.30 -8.43 -31.80
CA HIS A 72 -11.15 -9.49 -32.30
C HIS A 72 -10.78 -10.80 -31.59
N TYR A 73 -11.70 -11.74 -31.55
CA TYR A 73 -11.44 -13.06 -30.98
C TYR A 73 -10.97 -14.01 -32.08
N VAL A 74 -9.83 -14.66 -31.84
CA VAL A 74 -9.28 -15.69 -32.72
C VAL A 74 -9.52 -17.04 -32.08
N ARG A 75 -10.06 -17.98 -32.86
CA ARG A 75 -10.23 -19.37 -32.45
C ARG A 75 -8.88 -20.08 -32.49
N ARG A 76 -8.37 -20.52 -31.34
CA ARG A 76 -7.14 -21.33 -31.22
C ARG A 76 -7.43 -22.72 -30.69
N LYS A 77 -6.48 -23.63 -30.92
CA LYS A 77 -6.51 -25.00 -30.39
C LYS A 77 -5.31 -25.17 -29.45
N ARG A 78 -5.55 -25.75 -28.27
CA ARG A 78 -4.50 -26.21 -27.36
C ARG A 78 -4.70 -27.68 -27.04
N GLN A 79 -3.60 -28.39 -26.82
CA GLN A 79 -3.66 -29.73 -26.22
C GLN A 79 -3.73 -29.58 -24.70
N VAL A 80 -4.70 -30.25 -24.09
CA VAL A 80 -4.86 -30.29 -22.64
C VAL A 80 -4.71 -31.73 -22.20
N THR A 81 -3.64 -31.99 -21.45
CA THR A 81 -3.43 -33.27 -20.76
C THR A 81 -4.28 -33.31 -19.51
N ARG A 82 -5.07 -34.35 -19.36
CA ARG A 82 -5.89 -34.63 -18.17
C ARG A 82 -5.52 -36.01 -17.66
N TYR A 83 -5.71 -36.22 -16.36
CA TYR A 83 -5.47 -37.51 -15.73
C TYR A 83 -6.80 -38.15 -15.36
N ARG A 84 -6.97 -39.42 -15.71
CA ARG A 84 -8.11 -40.25 -15.27
C ARG A 84 -7.56 -41.61 -14.90
N ASN A 85 -7.83 -42.04 -13.68
CA ASN A 85 -7.35 -43.32 -13.13
C ASN A 85 -5.82 -43.49 -13.18
N GLY A 86 -5.05 -42.41 -13.07
CA GLY A 86 -3.58 -42.44 -13.12
C GLY A 86 -2.99 -42.32 -14.53
N ASP A 87 -3.78 -42.54 -15.58
CA ASP A 87 -3.33 -42.40 -16.96
C ASP A 87 -3.53 -40.98 -17.49
N ALA A 88 -2.52 -40.48 -18.21
CA ALA A 88 -2.55 -39.21 -18.90
C ALA A 88 -3.22 -39.38 -20.27
N TYR A 89 -4.31 -38.64 -20.51
CA TYR A 89 -4.94 -38.53 -21.83
C TYR A 89 -4.88 -37.10 -22.33
N THR A 90 -4.51 -36.91 -23.59
CA THR A 90 -4.45 -35.61 -24.24
C THR A 90 -5.72 -35.35 -25.05
N SER A 91 -6.35 -34.20 -24.83
CA SER A 91 -7.54 -33.78 -25.56
C SER A 91 -7.30 -32.44 -26.25
N THR A 92 -7.82 -32.29 -27.48
CA THR A 92 -7.75 -30.99 -28.17
C THR A 92 -8.89 -30.11 -27.69
N GLN A 93 -8.55 -29.00 -27.03
CA GLN A 93 -9.52 -28.00 -26.60
C GLN A 93 -9.46 -26.78 -27.54
N VAL A 94 -10.63 -26.36 -28.02
CA VAL A 94 -10.81 -25.11 -28.75
C VAL A 94 -11.10 -23.99 -27.76
N TYR A 95 -10.42 -22.86 -27.89
CA TYR A 95 -10.70 -21.65 -27.10
C TYR A 95 -10.61 -20.39 -27.97
N TYR A 96 -11.24 -19.32 -27.52
CA TYR A 96 -11.15 -18.01 -28.15
C TYR A 96 -10.18 -17.13 -27.38
N GLU A 97 -9.25 -16.51 -28.11
CA GLU A 97 -8.26 -15.59 -27.56
C GLU A 97 -8.50 -14.19 -28.10
N ARG A 98 -8.52 -13.19 -27.22
CA ARG A 98 -8.60 -11.78 -27.63
C ARG A 98 -7.27 -11.36 -28.22
N VAL A 99 -7.28 -10.93 -29.48
CA VAL A 99 -6.12 -10.39 -30.17
C VAL A 99 -6.38 -8.92 -30.49
N ASN A 100 -5.44 -8.06 -30.11
CA ASN A 100 -5.49 -6.64 -30.46
C ASN A 100 -4.95 -6.47 -31.88
N SER A 101 -5.75 -5.89 -32.78
CA SER A 101 -5.35 -5.67 -34.18
C SER A 101 -4.79 -4.28 -34.41
N HIS A 102 -5.41 -3.27 -33.79
CA HIS A 102 -5.02 -1.88 -33.95
C HIS A 102 -5.13 -1.15 -32.63
N ALA A 103 -4.27 -0.16 -32.42
CA ALA A 103 -4.36 0.76 -31.30
C ALA A 103 -4.11 2.19 -31.80
N ALA A 104 -4.95 3.11 -31.37
CA ALA A 104 -4.76 4.54 -31.53
C ALA A 104 -4.78 5.19 -30.15
N GLY A 105 -4.07 6.29 -29.98
CA GLY A 105 -4.14 7.08 -28.76
C GLY A 105 -3.54 8.46 -28.98
N THR A 106 -3.93 9.39 -28.13
CA THR A 106 -3.35 10.74 -28.11
C THR A 106 -3.56 11.38 -26.74
N SER A 107 -2.82 12.46 -26.48
CA SER A 107 -3.06 13.35 -25.36
C SER A 107 -3.96 14.51 -25.80
N PHE A 108 -4.71 15.05 -24.86
CA PHE A 108 -5.50 16.25 -25.08
C PHE A 108 -4.62 17.49 -24.97
N VAL A 109 -4.70 18.37 -25.97
CA VAL A 109 -3.94 19.63 -26.00
C VAL A 109 -4.83 20.77 -25.52
N PHE A 110 -4.59 21.21 -24.29
CA PHE A 110 -5.39 22.25 -23.63
C PHE A 110 -5.24 23.66 -24.22
N ALA A 111 -4.25 23.90 -25.09
CA ALA A 111 -4.04 25.19 -25.74
C ALA A 111 -5.23 25.67 -26.58
N TYR A 112 -6.06 24.75 -27.09
CA TYR A 112 -7.16 25.08 -27.99
C TYR A 112 -8.53 25.23 -27.28
N CYS A 113 -8.75 24.52 -26.18
CA CYS A 113 -10.05 24.49 -25.50
C CYS A 113 -10.02 25.02 -24.06
N GLY A 114 -8.83 25.32 -23.53
CA GLY A 114 -8.64 25.76 -22.15
C GLY A 114 -8.93 24.66 -21.11
N VAL A 115 -8.75 25.02 -19.84
CA VAL A 115 -9.07 24.21 -18.66
C VAL A 115 -9.72 25.10 -17.62
N ARG A 116 -10.68 24.56 -16.89
CA ARG A 116 -11.24 25.21 -15.71
C ARG A 116 -11.30 24.20 -14.57
N ASP A 117 -10.65 24.54 -13.45
CA ASP A 117 -10.82 23.81 -12.21
C ASP A 117 -12.19 24.10 -11.57
N ILE A 118 -12.88 23.04 -11.14
CA ILE A 118 -14.19 23.10 -10.46
C ILE A 118 -14.10 22.74 -8.97
N SER A 119 -12.88 22.53 -8.46
CA SER A 119 -12.64 22.18 -7.07
C SER A 119 -13.09 23.30 -6.12
N ARG A 120 -13.65 22.92 -4.98
CA ARG A 120 -13.99 23.88 -3.91
C ARG A 120 -12.71 24.44 -3.29
N LYS A 121 -12.78 25.69 -2.82
CA LYS A 121 -11.66 26.30 -2.09
C LYS A 121 -11.42 25.54 -0.79
N LEU A 122 -10.23 24.98 -0.64
CA LEU A 122 -9.79 24.35 0.60
C LEU A 122 -9.53 25.45 1.64
N ILE A 123 -10.19 25.37 2.79
CA ILE A 123 -10.01 26.30 3.91
C ILE A 123 -9.46 25.47 5.07
N LEU A 124 -8.18 25.68 5.37
CA LEU A 124 -7.51 25.10 6.53
C LEU A 124 -7.26 26.25 7.51
N ASN A 125 -7.86 26.20 8.69
CA ASN A 125 -7.60 27.17 9.74
C ASN A 125 -6.35 26.73 10.51
N GLU A 126 -5.48 27.66 10.91
CA GLU A 126 -4.30 27.38 11.76
C GLU A 126 -4.69 26.74 13.11
N ALA A 127 -5.94 26.93 13.54
CA ALA A 127 -6.51 26.28 14.73
C ALA A 127 -6.74 24.75 14.57
N ASN A 128 -6.65 24.19 13.36
CA ASN A 128 -6.98 22.79 13.08
C ASN A 128 -5.82 21.81 13.35
N GLY A 129 -4.69 22.28 13.89
CA GLY A 129 -3.55 21.44 14.27
C GLY A 129 -2.64 21.05 13.10
N GLN A 130 -1.70 20.16 13.38
CA GLN A 130 -0.68 19.70 12.42
C GLN A 130 -1.26 18.70 11.41
N ILE A 131 -0.84 18.79 10.15
CA ILE A 131 -1.34 17.92 9.06
C ILE A 131 -0.38 16.75 8.84
N THR A 132 -0.92 15.54 8.86
CA THR A 132 -0.16 14.30 8.56
C THR A 132 -0.42 13.84 7.13
N LYS A 133 0.64 13.59 6.37
CA LYS A 133 0.56 13.01 5.02
C LYS A 133 0.42 11.49 5.10
N ILE A 134 -0.73 10.95 4.70
CA ILE A 134 -0.96 9.51 4.59
C ILE A 134 -0.52 9.05 3.19
N ARG A 135 0.28 7.97 3.11
CA ARG A 135 0.60 7.27 1.87
C ARG A 135 -0.20 5.97 1.82
N PHE A 136 -0.96 5.77 0.76
CA PHE A 136 -1.59 4.48 0.48
C PHE A 136 -0.62 3.69 -0.39
N SER A 137 -0.02 2.64 0.17
CA SER A 137 0.81 1.65 -0.53
C SER A 137 -0.05 0.55 -1.14
#